data_AF-A0A538KVS2-F1
#
_entry.id   AF-A0A538KVS2-F1
#
_cell.length_a   1.000
_cell.length_b   1.000
_cell.length_c   1.000
_cell.angle_alpha   90.00
_cell.angle_beta   90.00
_cell.angle_gamma   90.00
#
_symmetry.space_group_name_H-M   'P 1'
#
loop_
_entity.id
_entity.type
_entity.pdbx_description
1 polymer ?
#
loop_
_entity_poly.entity_id
_entity_poly.type
_entity_poly.pdbx_seq_one_letter_code
_entity_poly.pdbx_strand_id
1 'polypeptide(L)'
;MQRRLAEPRLERVDDGIHAWLQLPGDWGESNAGLIAGDGASLLVDTLWDEALTRRMLDAIAPLVASAPIRTVVNTHSDGDHWWGNAVAPADAEIVTSEAAAKIMREADTRELVRFKRLAATLARLPGRAGAFGGYVGEMLGPFRFDEVTLRRPTRTFAGEERLDVGGREVRLIQVGPAHTPGDLIVHVPDARVVFAADVLFVGGTPVIWAGPVGRWQAALDTLLGLDADVYVPGHGPLCGRAEIEALREYWAWLEPAVAERHAAGKSAWDTAQELARSPEFTSAPWRSWLNPERLVINATTIQRNLAGEPPSTSPVATIRLFARVAALSRSLPDPGGGAPAAGAG
;
A
#
# COMPACT_ATOMS: atom_id res chain seq x y z
N MET A 1 14.71 11.48 16.62
CA MET A 1 14.18 12.55 15.76
C MET A 1 13.06 11.92 14.96
N GLN A 2 11.83 12.45 14.97
CA GLN A 2 10.70 11.81 14.30
C GLN A 2 10.88 11.92 12.77
N ARG A 3 10.76 10.79 12.05
CA ARG A 3 10.75 10.74 10.57
C ARG A 3 9.74 11.77 10.07
N ARG A 4 10.15 12.61 9.12
CA ARG A 4 9.26 13.56 8.43
C ARG A 4 8.94 12.99 7.05
N LEU A 5 7.67 13.06 6.66
CA LEU A 5 7.28 12.76 5.28
C LEU A 5 7.93 13.78 4.35
N ALA A 6 8.34 13.32 3.17
CA ALA A 6 8.73 14.23 2.10
C ALA A 6 7.52 15.07 1.66
N GLU A 7 7.78 16.17 0.95
CA GLU A 7 6.70 16.95 0.36
C GLU A 7 6.00 16.14 -0.74
N PRO A 8 4.68 15.94 -0.65
CA PRO A 8 3.93 15.24 -1.68
C PRO A 8 3.86 16.08 -2.96
N ARG A 9 3.60 15.42 -4.09
CA ARG A 9 3.53 16.07 -5.40
C ARG A 9 2.21 15.77 -6.07
N LEU A 10 1.55 16.80 -6.60
CA LEU A 10 0.44 16.64 -7.54
C LEU A 10 1.03 16.65 -8.96
N GLU A 11 0.99 15.49 -9.61
CA GLU A 11 1.55 15.29 -10.94
C GLU A 11 0.42 15.13 -11.96
N ARG A 12 0.45 15.93 -13.03
CA ARG A 12 -0.48 15.76 -14.14
C ARG A 12 -0.03 14.55 -14.96
N VAL A 13 -0.88 13.53 -15.06
CA VAL A 13 -0.62 12.30 -15.81
C VAL A 13 -1.13 12.44 -17.24
N ASP A 14 -2.33 12.99 -17.40
CA ASP A 14 -2.96 13.27 -18.69
C ASP A 14 -3.93 14.48 -18.57
N ASP A 15 -4.73 14.77 -19.59
CA ASP A 15 -5.77 15.80 -19.52
C ASP A 15 -6.91 15.42 -18.58
N GLY A 16 -7.07 16.18 -17.50
CA GLY A 16 -8.03 15.90 -16.44
C GLY A 16 -7.62 14.75 -15.51
N ILE A 17 -6.43 14.14 -15.68
CA ILE A 17 -5.94 13.04 -14.84
C ILE A 17 -4.72 13.49 -14.04
N HIS A 18 -4.79 13.40 -12.71
CA HIS A 18 -3.69 13.77 -11.83
C HIS A 18 -3.42 12.67 -10.80
N ALA A 19 -2.15 12.47 -10.46
CA ALA A 19 -1.70 11.58 -9.41
C ALA A 19 -1.17 12.42 -8.23
N TRP A 20 -1.63 12.10 -7.02
CA TRP A 20 -1.04 12.60 -5.79
C TRP A 20 0.00 11.60 -5.30
N LEU A 21 1.27 12.00 -5.34
CA LEU A 21 2.40 11.12 -5.06
C LEU A 21 3.02 11.40 -3.69
N GLN A 22 3.13 10.38 -2.86
CA GLN A 22 3.87 10.41 -1.59
C GLN A 22 5.16 9.60 -1.73
N LEU A 23 6.23 10.26 -2.17
CA LEU A 23 7.52 9.60 -2.40
C LEU A 23 8.39 9.59 -1.14
N PRO A 24 9.19 8.53 -0.92
CA PRO A 24 9.48 7.43 -1.85
C PRO A 24 8.46 6.29 -1.87
N GLY A 25 7.38 6.35 -1.07
CA GLY A 25 6.37 5.27 -1.00
C GLY A 25 6.67 4.28 0.13
N ASP A 26 7.11 4.80 1.27
CA ASP A 26 7.33 4.01 2.48
C ASP A 26 5.99 3.63 3.16
N TRP A 27 6.04 3.05 4.36
CA TRP A 27 4.85 2.73 5.16
C TRP A 27 3.87 3.91 5.27
N GLY A 28 2.65 3.72 4.75
CA GLY A 28 1.59 4.72 4.83
C GLY A 28 1.69 5.89 3.85
N GLU A 29 2.76 5.94 3.06
CA GLU A 29 2.96 6.95 2.01
C GLU A 29 2.28 6.48 0.72
N SER A 30 0.96 6.34 0.78
CA SER A 30 0.15 5.90 -0.35
C SER A 30 -0.04 7.02 -1.38
N ASN A 31 -0.18 6.64 -2.64
CA ASN A 31 -0.61 7.53 -3.70
C ASN A 31 -2.13 7.58 -3.78
N ALA A 32 -2.64 8.65 -4.37
CA ALA A 32 -4.06 8.84 -4.67
C ALA A 32 -4.21 9.50 -6.04
N GLY A 33 -5.46 9.68 -6.50
CA GLY A 33 -5.72 10.13 -7.86
C GLY A 33 -6.93 11.05 -8.00
N LEU A 34 -6.91 11.90 -9.02
CA LEU A 34 -8.05 12.68 -9.49
C LEU A 34 -8.30 12.37 -10.96
N ILE A 35 -9.56 12.08 -11.28
CA ILE A 35 -10.08 11.95 -12.64
C ILE A 35 -11.18 12.99 -12.81
N ALA A 36 -10.94 14.01 -13.62
CA ALA A 36 -11.90 15.06 -13.93
C ALA A 36 -12.53 14.85 -15.31
N GLY A 37 -13.84 15.13 -15.41
CA GLY A 37 -14.54 15.29 -16.68
C GLY A 37 -15.42 16.53 -16.67
N ASP A 38 -16.43 16.59 -17.53
CA ASP A 38 -17.30 17.76 -17.65
C ASP A 38 -18.30 17.84 -16.48
N GLY A 39 -18.14 18.86 -15.62
CA GLY A 39 -19.06 19.11 -14.50
C GLY A 39 -18.98 18.13 -13.31
N ALA A 40 -18.12 17.11 -13.37
CA ALA A 40 -17.92 16.15 -12.29
C ALA A 40 -16.49 15.59 -12.27
N SER A 41 -16.02 15.24 -11.07
CA SER A 41 -14.75 14.55 -10.85
C SER A 41 -14.91 13.31 -9.96
N LEU A 42 -13.96 12.39 -10.07
CA LEU A 42 -13.81 11.20 -9.26
C LEU A 42 -12.44 11.22 -8.58
N LEU A 43 -12.43 10.99 -7.26
CA LEU A 43 -11.22 10.85 -6.46
C LEU A 43 -10.90 9.37 -6.22
N VAL A 44 -9.68 8.95 -6.49
CA VAL A 44 -9.18 7.58 -6.21
C VAL A 44 -8.39 7.62 -4.92
N ASP A 45 -8.87 6.91 -3.90
CA ASP A 45 -8.34 6.84 -2.54
C ASP A 45 -8.27 8.18 -1.78
N THR A 46 -8.12 8.09 -0.46
CA THR A 46 -8.14 9.27 0.43
C THR A 46 -7.03 9.31 1.46
N LEU A 47 -5.93 8.57 1.27
CA LEU A 47 -4.76 8.60 2.17
C LEU A 47 -5.08 8.12 3.61
N TRP A 48 -4.06 8.09 4.48
CA TRP A 48 -4.16 7.46 5.80
C TRP A 48 -4.76 8.29 6.92
N ASP A 49 -4.67 9.60 6.80
CA ASP A 49 -5.25 10.50 7.79
C ASP A 49 -5.83 11.75 7.14
N GLU A 50 -6.76 12.37 7.86
CA GLU A 50 -7.47 13.54 7.35
C GLU A 50 -6.57 14.75 7.09
N ALA A 51 -5.40 14.84 7.72
CA ALA A 51 -4.47 15.94 7.49
C ALA A 51 -3.81 15.81 6.12
N LEU A 52 -3.37 14.61 5.75
CA LEU A 52 -2.85 14.31 4.42
C LEU A 52 -3.92 14.48 3.35
N THR A 53 -5.13 13.97 3.60
CA THR A 53 -6.24 14.12 2.64
C THR A 53 -6.58 15.58 2.41
N ARG A 54 -6.68 16.41 3.45
CA ARG A 54 -6.94 17.85 3.29
C ARG A 54 -5.87 18.53 2.44
N ARG A 55 -4.59 18.20 2.65
CA ARG A 55 -3.50 18.75 1.82
C ARG A 55 -3.66 18.38 0.34
N MET A 56 -4.05 17.15 0.05
CA MET A 56 -4.36 16.73 -1.33
C MET A 56 -5.56 17.50 -1.88
N LEU A 57 -6.67 17.57 -1.12
CA LEU A 57 -7.89 18.27 -1.52
C LEU A 57 -7.64 19.76 -1.80
N ASP A 58 -6.82 20.42 -0.97
CA ASP A 58 -6.42 21.82 -1.17
C ASP A 58 -5.62 22.00 -2.47
N ALA A 59 -4.71 21.07 -2.78
CA ALA A 59 -3.89 21.13 -3.99
C ALA A 59 -4.72 20.91 -5.27
N ILE A 60 -5.75 20.04 -5.21
CA ILE A 60 -6.63 19.78 -6.36
C ILE A 60 -7.83 20.72 -6.46
N ALA A 61 -8.13 21.51 -5.42
CA ALA A 61 -9.29 22.40 -5.39
C ALA A 61 -9.42 23.30 -6.64
N PRO A 62 -8.34 23.89 -7.20
CA PRO A 62 -8.43 24.67 -8.43
C PRO A 62 -8.86 23.84 -9.66
N LEU A 63 -8.54 22.55 -9.69
CA LEU A 63 -8.83 21.65 -10.81
C LEU A 63 -10.29 21.20 -10.84
N VAL A 64 -10.96 21.21 -9.68
CA VAL A 64 -12.34 20.72 -9.51
C VAL A 64 -13.36 21.85 -9.34
N ALA A 65 -12.96 23.11 -9.52
CA ALA A 65 -13.82 24.27 -9.32
C ALA A 65 -15.07 24.27 -10.21
N SER A 66 -14.92 23.86 -11.47
CA SER A 66 -16.03 23.68 -12.42
C SER A 66 -16.54 22.24 -12.52
N ALA A 67 -15.85 21.29 -11.87
CA ALA A 67 -16.12 19.85 -11.94
C ALA A 67 -15.95 19.23 -10.55
N PRO A 68 -16.89 19.49 -9.61
CA PRO A 68 -16.76 19.04 -8.22
C PRO A 68 -16.63 17.52 -8.11
N ILE A 69 -15.94 17.06 -7.08
CA ILE A 69 -15.79 15.63 -6.78
C ILE A 69 -17.15 15.06 -6.38
N ARG A 70 -17.72 14.20 -7.22
CA ARG A 70 -19.00 13.51 -6.99
C ARG A 70 -18.84 12.08 -6.50
N THR A 71 -17.68 11.48 -6.78
CA THR A 71 -17.40 10.09 -6.46
C THR A 71 -16.03 9.95 -5.82
N VAL A 72 -15.93 9.14 -4.78
CA VAL A 72 -14.68 8.64 -4.23
C VAL A 72 -14.66 7.13 -4.44
N VAL A 73 -13.57 6.61 -5.00
CA VAL A 73 -13.35 5.17 -5.13
C VAL A 73 -12.25 4.78 -4.15
N ASN A 74 -12.56 3.89 -3.20
CA ASN A 74 -11.53 3.26 -2.37
C ASN A 74 -11.12 1.94 -3.01
N THR A 75 -9.83 1.81 -3.31
CA THR A 75 -9.29 0.70 -4.09
C THR A 75 -9.21 -0.60 -3.28
N HIS A 76 -9.03 -0.48 -1.97
CA HIS A 76 -8.98 -1.62 -1.05
C HIS A 76 -9.17 -1.17 0.41
N SER A 77 -9.00 -2.11 1.35
CA SER A 77 -9.37 -1.92 2.76
C SER A 77 -8.28 -1.31 3.66
N ASP A 78 -7.05 -1.15 3.18
CA ASP A 78 -5.96 -0.65 4.02
C ASP A 78 -6.16 0.83 4.35
N GLY A 79 -5.84 1.20 5.58
CA GLY A 79 -6.24 2.49 6.14
C GLY A 79 -5.70 3.68 5.36
N ASP A 80 -4.50 3.54 4.80
CA ASP A 80 -3.84 4.51 3.93
C ASP A 80 -4.51 4.75 2.59
N HIS A 81 -5.63 4.08 2.28
CA HIS A 81 -6.39 4.29 1.06
C HIS A 81 -7.78 4.88 1.29
N TRP A 82 -8.28 4.93 2.54
CA TRP A 82 -9.67 5.35 2.79
C TRP A 82 -9.93 6.09 4.10
N TRP A 83 -8.99 6.14 5.05
CA TRP A 83 -9.24 6.77 6.34
C TRP A 83 -9.47 8.28 6.24
N GLY A 84 -9.02 8.90 5.16
CA GLY A 84 -9.34 10.29 4.84
C GLY A 84 -10.76 10.56 4.34
N ASN A 85 -11.59 9.54 4.13
CA ASN A 85 -12.91 9.71 3.50
C ASN A 85 -13.80 10.77 4.17
N ALA A 86 -13.65 11.01 5.48
CA ALA A 86 -14.47 11.97 6.21
C ALA A 86 -14.30 13.42 5.76
N VAL A 87 -13.18 13.77 5.12
CA VAL A 87 -12.95 15.14 4.62
C VAL A 87 -13.23 15.31 3.13
N ALA A 88 -13.56 14.23 2.42
CA ALA A 88 -14.11 14.32 1.07
C ALA A 88 -15.49 15.02 1.08
N PRO A 89 -15.96 15.59 -0.05
CA PRO A 89 -17.25 16.28 -0.10
C PRO A 89 -18.40 15.45 0.47
N ALA A 90 -19.27 16.09 1.25
CA ALA A 90 -20.31 15.41 2.01
C ALA A 90 -21.35 14.71 1.13
N ASP A 91 -21.57 15.22 -0.08
CA ASP A 91 -22.48 14.67 -1.10
C ASP A 91 -21.81 13.66 -2.04
N ALA A 92 -20.50 13.44 -1.93
CA ALA A 92 -19.82 12.45 -2.76
C ALA A 92 -20.26 11.02 -2.40
N GLU A 93 -20.57 10.21 -3.41
CA GLU A 93 -20.76 8.77 -3.27
C GLU A 93 -19.39 8.10 -3.05
N ILE A 94 -19.30 7.16 -2.11
CA ILE A 94 -18.07 6.40 -1.85
C ILE A 94 -18.28 4.95 -2.30
N VAL A 95 -17.51 4.53 -3.30
CA VAL A 95 -17.62 3.23 -3.97
C VAL A 95 -16.41 2.37 -3.65
N THR A 96 -16.62 1.07 -3.40
CA THR A 96 -15.53 0.08 -3.30
C THR A 96 -16.06 -1.33 -3.61
N SER A 97 -15.20 -2.35 -3.61
CA SER A 97 -15.64 -3.74 -3.77
C SER A 97 -16.39 -4.25 -2.53
N GLU A 98 -17.32 -5.19 -2.72
CA GLU A 98 -18.04 -5.84 -1.61
C GLU A 98 -17.08 -6.48 -0.58
N ALA A 99 -15.97 -7.05 -1.07
CA ALA A 99 -14.96 -7.69 -0.25
C ALA A 99 -14.18 -6.68 0.61
N ALA A 100 -13.77 -5.53 0.04
CA ALA A 100 -13.12 -4.47 0.79
C ALA A 100 -14.08 -3.84 1.81
N ALA A 101 -15.32 -3.55 1.39
CA ALA A 101 -16.34 -2.98 2.27
C ALA A 101 -16.63 -3.85 3.50
N LYS A 102 -16.52 -5.18 3.37
CA LYS A 102 -16.67 -6.10 4.53
C LYS A 102 -15.65 -5.82 5.63
N ILE A 103 -14.39 -5.61 5.26
CA ILE A 103 -13.31 -5.31 6.19
C ILE A 103 -13.46 -3.88 6.73
N MET A 104 -13.75 -2.91 5.85
CA MET A 104 -13.92 -1.50 6.22
C MET A 104 -15.07 -1.28 7.20
N ARG A 105 -16.13 -2.10 7.14
CA ARG A 105 -17.25 -2.04 8.11
C ARG A 105 -16.76 -2.29 9.54
N GLU A 106 -15.84 -3.23 9.71
CA GLU A 106 -15.32 -3.67 11.00
C GLU A 106 -14.13 -2.84 11.49
N ALA A 107 -13.60 -1.93 10.65
CA ALA A 107 -12.45 -1.11 11.00
C ALA A 107 -12.69 -0.16 12.18
N ASP A 108 -11.70 -0.08 13.07
CA ASP A 108 -11.63 0.84 14.21
C ASP A 108 -10.21 1.40 14.34
N THR A 109 -10.06 2.73 14.34
CA THR A 109 -8.76 3.41 14.48
C THR A 109 -8.15 3.26 15.87
N ARG A 110 -8.97 2.95 16.89
CA ARG A 110 -8.53 2.90 18.30
C ARG A 110 -7.44 1.88 18.54
N GLU A 111 -7.46 0.74 17.84
CA GLU A 111 -6.42 -0.27 17.97
C GLU A 111 -5.07 0.26 17.47
N LEU A 112 -5.04 0.92 16.32
CA LEU A 112 -3.83 1.52 15.78
C LEU A 112 -3.32 2.69 16.65
N VAL A 113 -4.24 3.51 17.19
CA VAL A 113 -3.89 4.59 18.14
C VAL A 113 -3.25 4.02 19.41
N ARG A 114 -3.83 2.95 19.98
CA ARG A 114 -3.26 2.26 21.15
C ARG A 114 -1.90 1.66 20.82
N PHE A 115 -1.77 1.03 19.66
CA PHE A 115 -0.53 0.43 19.19
C PHE A 115 0.58 1.48 19.01
N LYS A 116 0.27 2.61 18.37
CA LYS A 116 1.18 3.76 18.21
C LYS A 116 1.63 4.31 19.57
N ARG A 117 0.71 4.49 20.53
CA ARG A 117 1.05 4.98 21.89
C ARG A 117 1.94 4.01 22.65
N LEU A 118 1.65 2.70 22.56
CA LEU A 118 2.48 1.65 23.15
C LEU A 118 3.88 1.67 22.55
N ALA A 119 3.99 1.70 21.22
CA ALA A 119 5.28 1.77 20.52
C ALA A 119 6.10 3.00 20.94
N ALA A 120 5.48 4.18 21.00
CA ALA A 120 6.16 5.40 21.45
C ALA A 120 6.67 5.31 22.90
N THR A 121 5.96 4.57 23.77
CA THR A 121 6.41 4.31 25.15
C THR A 121 7.58 3.33 25.16
N LEU A 122 7.46 2.23 24.42
CA LEU A 122 8.50 1.19 24.33
C LEU A 122 9.78 1.74 23.71
N ALA A 123 9.70 2.68 22.76
CA ALA A 123 10.84 3.31 22.10
C ALA A 123 11.84 3.98 23.06
N ARG A 124 11.42 4.29 24.30
CA ARG A 124 12.25 4.90 25.33
C ARG A 124 13.05 3.88 26.16
N LEU A 125 12.76 2.59 26.01
CA LEU A 125 13.43 1.52 26.74
C LEU A 125 14.69 1.07 25.98
N PRO A 126 15.70 0.50 26.67
CA PRO A 126 16.82 -0.13 25.99
C PRO A 126 16.44 -1.51 25.41
N GLY A 127 17.33 -2.03 24.54
CA GLY A 127 17.25 -3.41 24.06
C GLY A 127 16.10 -3.66 23.07
N ARG A 128 15.61 -4.91 23.05
CA ARG A 128 14.63 -5.38 22.06
C ARG A 128 13.30 -4.60 22.09
N ALA A 129 12.83 -4.22 23.26
CA ALA A 129 11.60 -3.44 23.42
C ALA A 129 11.73 -2.04 22.83
N GLY A 130 12.82 -1.34 23.16
CA GLY A 130 13.22 -0.07 22.55
C GLY A 130 13.22 -0.11 21.04
N ALA A 131 13.88 -1.12 20.52
CA ALA A 131 14.14 -1.23 19.11
C ALA A 131 12.90 -1.63 18.29
N PHE A 132 11.95 -2.36 18.87
CA PHE A 132 10.60 -2.54 18.30
C PHE A 132 9.79 -1.24 18.34
N GLY A 133 9.76 -0.57 19.50
CA GLY A 133 9.04 0.68 19.68
C GLY A 133 9.54 1.79 18.76
N GLY A 134 10.86 1.88 18.55
CA GLY A 134 11.49 2.82 17.62
C GLY A 134 11.03 2.60 16.19
N TYR A 135 11.11 1.36 15.69
CA TYR A 135 10.67 1.01 14.33
C TYR A 135 9.19 1.34 14.09
N VAL A 136 8.29 0.91 14.98
CA VAL A 136 6.85 1.23 14.85
C VAL A 136 6.59 2.73 15.05
N GLY A 137 7.37 3.40 15.89
CA GLY A 137 7.31 4.85 16.10
C GLY A 137 7.73 5.65 14.86
N GLU A 138 8.70 5.17 14.08
CA GLU A 138 9.10 5.75 12.79
C GLU A 138 8.04 5.51 11.71
N MET A 139 7.50 4.29 11.67
CA MET A 139 6.41 3.90 10.76
C MET A 139 5.14 4.73 10.97
N LEU A 140 4.63 4.79 12.20
CA LEU A 140 3.32 5.38 12.50
C LEU A 140 3.40 6.84 12.97
N GLY A 141 4.60 7.28 13.34
CA GLY A 141 4.87 8.60 13.89
C GLY A 141 4.27 9.76 13.09
N PRO A 142 4.46 9.81 11.75
CA PRO A 142 4.05 10.96 10.96
C PRO A 142 2.53 11.21 10.89
N PHE A 143 1.72 10.19 11.14
CA PHE A 143 0.28 10.20 10.84
C PHE A 143 -0.61 10.54 12.04
N ARG A 144 -1.77 11.16 11.83
CA ARG A 144 -2.67 11.67 12.89
C ARG A 144 -3.93 10.82 13.06
N PHE A 145 -3.76 9.57 13.50
CA PHE A 145 -4.87 8.61 13.62
C PHE A 145 -5.91 8.96 14.68
N ASP A 146 -5.55 9.75 15.68
CA ASP A 146 -6.47 10.22 16.72
C ASP A 146 -7.44 11.32 16.23
N GLU A 147 -7.15 11.93 15.08
CA GLU A 147 -8.01 12.90 14.41
C GLU A 147 -8.91 12.26 13.34
N VAL A 148 -8.75 10.96 13.06
CA VAL A 148 -9.48 10.27 11.97
C VAL A 148 -10.90 9.92 12.37
N THR A 149 -11.85 10.37 11.54
CA THR A 149 -13.24 9.91 11.53
C THR A 149 -13.46 8.95 10.35
N LEU A 150 -13.95 7.73 10.62
CA LEU A 150 -14.17 6.74 9.56
C LEU A 150 -15.51 6.96 8.84
N ARG A 151 -15.47 7.54 7.64
CA ARG A 151 -16.60 7.60 6.69
C ARG A 151 -16.53 6.39 5.75
N ARG A 152 -17.51 5.48 5.90
CA ARG A 152 -17.55 4.20 5.18
C ARG A 152 -18.08 4.35 3.74
N PRO A 153 -17.79 3.39 2.86
CA PRO A 153 -18.41 3.28 1.55
C PRO A 153 -19.93 3.30 1.63
N THR A 154 -20.55 4.03 0.72
CA THR A 154 -22.01 4.13 0.56
C THR A 154 -22.54 3.18 -0.50
N ARG A 155 -21.67 2.73 -1.40
CA ARG A 155 -22.01 1.81 -2.50
C ARG A 155 -20.92 0.76 -2.67
N THR A 156 -21.33 -0.43 -3.07
CA THR A 156 -20.42 -1.56 -3.33
C THR A 156 -20.74 -2.25 -4.64
N PHE A 157 -19.74 -2.91 -5.21
CA PHE A 157 -19.89 -3.76 -6.40
C PHE A 157 -19.05 -5.03 -6.29
N ALA A 158 -19.30 -5.97 -7.21
CA ALA A 158 -18.48 -7.16 -7.40
C ALA A 158 -18.14 -7.33 -8.89
N GLY A 159 -16.92 -7.78 -9.19
CA GLY A 159 -16.46 -7.97 -10.56
C GLY A 159 -16.04 -6.65 -11.21
N GLU A 160 -16.77 -6.19 -12.22
CA GLU A 160 -16.47 -4.94 -12.92
C GLU A 160 -17.63 -3.96 -12.80
N GLU A 161 -17.29 -2.67 -12.71
CA GLU A 161 -18.23 -1.57 -12.72
C GLU A 161 -17.74 -0.47 -13.67
N ARG A 162 -18.69 0.22 -14.33
CA ARG A 162 -18.41 1.40 -15.15
C ARG A 162 -19.07 2.62 -14.54
N LEU A 163 -18.30 3.68 -14.42
CA LEU A 163 -18.75 4.99 -13.95
C LEU A 163 -18.59 6.00 -15.09
N ASP A 164 -19.55 6.91 -15.19
CA ASP A 164 -19.42 8.11 -16.03
C ASP A 164 -18.99 9.28 -15.16
N VAL A 165 -17.87 9.89 -15.50
CA VAL A 165 -17.34 11.08 -14.82
C VAL A 165 -17.41 12.23 -15.81
N GLY A 166 -18.60 12.81 -15.96
CA GLY A 166 -18.80 13.95 -16.86
C GLY A 166 -18.49 13.62 -18.32
N GLY A 167 -19.01 12.49 -18.82
CA GLY A 167 -18.74 11.99 -20.18
C GLY A 167 -17.46 11.17 -20.35
N ARG A 168 -16.62 11.05 -19.30
CA ARG A 168 -15.43 10.19 -19.29
C ARG A 168 -15.74 8.84 -18.65
N GLU A 169 -15.51 7.75 -19.39
CA GLU A 169 -15.68 6.39 -18.87
C GLU A 169 -14.53 6.05 -17.90
N VAL A 170 -14.89 5.59 -16.70
CA VAL A 170 -13.97 5.02 -15.71
C VAL A 170 -14.41 3.59 -15.39
N ARG A 171 -13.48 2.64 -15.50
CA ARG A 171 -13.74 1.22 -15.22
C ARG A 171 -13.12 0.83 -13.88
N LEU A 172 -13.95 0.34 -12.96
CA LEU A 172 -13.50 -0.29 -11.72
C LEU A 172 -13.42 -1.79 -11.96
N ILE A 173 -12.25 -2.38 -11.78
CA ILE A 173 -12.01 -3.80 -12.07
C ILE A 173 -11.52 -4.45 -10.78
N GLN A 174 -12.36 -5.28 -10.17
CA GLN A 174 -11.96 -6.06 -9.02
C GLN A 174 -10.96 -7.15 -9.44
N VAL A 175 -9.77 -7.11 -8.85
CA VAL A 175 -8.68 -8.06 -9.10
C VAL A 175 -8.27 -8.85 -7.86
N GLY A 176 -8.81 -8.48 -6.70
CA GLY A 176 -8.61 -9.18 -5.44
C GLY A 176 -9.26 -10.57 -5.41
N PRO A 177 -8.77 -11.47 -4.53
CA PRO A 177 -7.78 -11.21 -3.50
C PRO A 177 -6.34 -11.16 -4.04
N ALA A 178 -5.58 -10.12 -3.72
CA ALA A 178 -4.15 -10.01 -4.01
C ALA A 178 -3.41 -9.45 -2.77
N HIS A 179 -3.22 -8.13 -2.70
CA HIS A 179 -2.72 -7.44 -1.53
C HIS A 179 -3.68 -7.62 -0.34
N THR A 180 -4.95 -7.27 -0.53
CA THR A 180 -6.06 -7.51 0.41
C THR A 180 -7.14 -8.42 -0.22
N PRO A 181 -8.19 -8.81 0.51
CA PRO A 181 -9.26 -9.62 -0.08
C PRO A 181 -10.08 -8.93 -1.18
N GLY A 182 -10.08 -7.59 -1.24
CA GLY A 182 -11.01 -6.81 -2.05
C GLY A 182 -10.37 -5.82 -3.01
N ASP A 183 -9.12 -6.04 -3.40
CA ASP A 183 -8.39 -5.12 -4.28
C ASP A 183 -9.13 -4.88 -5.60
N LEU A 184 -9.15 -3.63 -6.04
CA LEU A 184 -9.59 -3.22 -7.37
C LEU A 184 -8.61 -2.21 -7.98
N ILE A 185 -8.61 -2.15 -9.29
CA ILE A 185 -7.88 -1.15 -10.08
C ILE A 185 -8.88 -0.22 -10.78
N VAL A 186 -8.45 1.01 -11.05
CA VAL A 186 -9.26 2.02 -11.75
C VAL A 186 -8.63 2.32 -13.10
N HIS A 187 -9.29 1.96 -14.19
CA HIS A 187 -8.80 2.15 -15.55
C HIS A 187 -9.59 3.27 -16.26
N VAL A 188 -8.85 4.18 -16.89
CA VAL A 188 -9.38 5.31 -17.67
C VAL A 188 -8.96 5.11 -19.14
N PRO A 189 -9.81 4.48 -19.98
CA PRO A 189 -9.38 3.99 -21.29
C PRO A 189 -9.00 5.08 -22.29
N ASP A 190 -9.71 6.22 -22.29
CA ASP A 190 -9.41 7.33 -23.22
C ASP A 190 -8.04 7.95 -22.94
N ALA A 191 -7.65 8.00 -21.67
CA ALA A 191 -6.35 8.51 -21.22
C ALA A 191 -5.25 7.44 -21.18
N ARG A 192 -5.59 6.15 -21.35
CA ARG A 192 -4.63 5.02 -21.23
C ARG A 192 -3.91 5.00 -19.87
N VAL A 193 -4.63 5.35 -18.80
CA VAL A 193 -4.09 5.42 -17.42
C VAL A 193 -4.77 4.40 -16.52
N VAL A 194 -3.99 3.76 -15.64
CA VAL A 194 -4.51 2.88 -14.60
C VAL A 194 -4.01 3.31 -13.22
N PHE A 195 -4.92 3.48 -12.26
CA PHE A 195 -4.58 3.52 -10.84
C PHE A 195 -4.62 2.09 -10.30
N ALA A 196 -3.44 1.54 -10.01
CA ALA A 196 -3.27 0.14 -9.64
C ALA A 196 -3.32 -0.10 -8.13
N ALA A 197 -3.20 0.97 -7.32
CA ALA A 197 -3.10 0.89 -5.86
C ALA A 197 -2.09 -0.19 -5.43
N ASP A 198 -2.33 -0.87 -4.31
CA ASP A 198 -1.38 -1.81 -3.72
C ASP A 198 -1.33 -3.17 -4.44
N VAL A 199 -2.02 -3.32 -5.57
CA VAL A 199 -1.70 -4.38 -6.53
C VAL A 199 -0.32 -4.13 -7.16
N LEU A 200 0.16 -2.88 -7.14
CA LEU A 200 1.47 -2.48 -7.66
C LEU A 200 2.24 -1.62 -6.65
N PHE A 201 3.43 -2.08 -6.26
CA PHE A 201 4.42 -1.32 -5.50
C PHE A 201 5.64 -1.05 -6.38
N VAL A 202 6.18 0.17 -6.35
CA VAL A 202 7.36 0.53 -7.15
C VAL A 202 8.47 1.03 -6.23
N GLY A 203 9.63 0.37 -6.31
CA GLY A 203 10.81 0.72 -5.50
C GLY A 203 10.71 0.33 -4.02
N GLY A 204 9.64 -0.34 -3.61
CA GLY A 204 9.42 -0.86 -2.26
C GLY A 204 9.08 -2.34 -2.28
N THR A 205 9.50 -3.07 -1.25
CA THR A 205 9.11 -4.47 -1.06
C THR A 205 7.60 -4.53 -0.84
N PRO A 206 6.84 -5.26 -1.67
CA PRO A 206 5.37 -5.32 -1.55
C PRO A 206 4.96 -6.07 -0.29
N VAL A 207 3.73 -5.87 0.16
CA VAL A 207 3.16 -6.60 1.30
C VAL A 207 2.01 -7.46 0.84
N ILE A 208 2.00 -8.75 1.18
CA ILE A 208 0.83 -9.62 0.96
C ILE A 208 0.12 -9.91 2.28
N TRP A 209 -1.12 -9.40 2.41
CA TRP A 209 -1.98 -9.68 3.56
C TRP A 209 -2.92 -10.85 3.29
N ALA A 210 -3.51 -10.89 2.08
CA ALA A 210 -4.50 -11.88 1.68
C ALA A 210 -3.90 -13.04 0.88
N GLY A 211 -3.39 -12.73 -0.33
CA GLY A 211 -2.97 -13.72 -1.30
C GLY A 211 -4.09 -14.67 -1.75
N PRO A 212 -3.74 -15.85 -2.30
CA PRO A 212 -2.38 -16.36 -2.52
C PRO A 212 -1.63 -15.58 -3.62
N VAL A 213 -0.31 -15.75 -3.70
CA VAL A 213 0.54 -15.06 -4.69
C VAL A 213 0.08 -15.33 -6.12
N GLY A 214 -0.38 -16.54 -6.45
CA GLY A 214 -0.95 -16.84 -7.77
C GLY A 214 -2.14 -15.96 -8.17
N ARG A 215 -2.95 -15.46 -7.22
CA ARG A 215 -4.03 -14.50 -7.52
C ARG A 215 -3.47 -13.10 -7.75
N TRP A 216 -2.42 -12.72 -7.04
CA TRP A 216 -1.70 -11.47 -7.30
C TRP A 216 -1.04 -11.50 -8.70
N GLN A 217 -0.38 -12.61 -9.08
CA GLN A 217 0.15 -12.78 -10.44
C GLN A 217 -0.93 -12.56 -11.50
N ALA A 218 -2.14 -13.11 -11.31
CA ALA A 218 -3.27 -12.88 -12.21
C ALA A 218 -3.72 -11.40 -12.25
N ALA A 219 -3.65 -10.67 -11.13
CA ALA A 219 -3.92 -9.24 -11.09
C ALA A 219 -2.87 -8.44 -11.90
N LEU A 220 -1.59 -8.84 -11.83
CA LEU A 220 -0.52 -8.24 -12.64
C LEU A 220 -0.70 -8.57 -14.13
N ASP A 221 -1.15 -9.78 -14.47
CA ASP A 221 -1.49 -10.14 -15.85
C ASP A 221 -2.66 -9.30 -16.39
N THR A 222 -3.67 -9.00 -15.56
CA THR A 222 -4.74 -8.06 -15.92
C THR A 222 -4.15 -6.68 -16.24
N LEU A 223 -3.28 -6.13 -15.38
CA LEU A 223 -2.63 -4.83 -15.66
C LEU A 223 -1.88 -4.85 -17.00
N LEU A 224 -1.09 -5.89 -17.27
CA LEU A 224 -0.31 -6.03 -18.51
C LEU A 224 -1.18 -6.21 -19.76
N GLY A 225 -2.41 -6.68 -19.60
CA GLY A 225 -3.39 -6.86 -20.67
C GLY A 225 -4.27 -5.62 -20.95
N LEU A 226 -4.24 -4.61 -20.08
CA LEU A 226 -4.90 -3.34 -20.32
C LEU A 226 -4.11 -2.50 -21.31
N ASP A 227 -4.84 -1.75 -22.13
CA ASP A 227 -4.26 -0.82 -23.09
C ASP A 227 -3.91 0.51 -22.41
N ALA A 228 -2.89 0.48 -21.54
CA ALA A 228 -2.46 1.60 -20.72
C ALA A 228 -0.95 1.84 -20.79
N ASP A 229 -0.56 3.11 -20.80
CA ASP A 229 0.83 3.57 -20.90
C ASP A 229 1.41 3.98 -19.53
N VAL A 230 0.57 4.51 -18.65
CA VAL A 230 0.98 5.00 -17.32
C VAL A 230 0.16 4.34 -16.21
N TYR A 231 0.87 3.87 -15.19
CA TYR A 231 0.30 3.26 -14.01
C TYR A 231 0.64 4.10 -12.78
N VAL A 232 -0.37 4.37 -11.96
CA VAL A 232 -0.22 4.97 -10.64
C VAL A 232 -0.21 3.83 -9.62
N PRO A 233 0.94 3.44 -9.07
CA PRO A 233 1.00 2.41 -8.03
C PRO A 233 0.42 2.94 -6.73
N GLY A 234 0.09 2.06 -5.79
CA GLY A 234 -0.33 2.46 -4.46
C GLY A 234 0.82 3.08 -3.66
N HIS A 235 2.06 2.65 -3.93
CA HIS A 235 3.26 3.26 -3.36
C HIS A 235 4.38 3.34 -4.40
N GLY A 236 5.11 4.47 -4.39
CA GLY A 236 6.25 4.72 -5.27
C GLY A 236 5.94 5.67 -6.44
N PRO A 237 6.89 5.87 -7.37
CA PRO A 237 6.70 6.76 -8.51
C PRO A 237 5.74 6.18 -9.55
N LEU A 238 5.22 7.04 -10.44
CA LEU A 238 4.55 6.61 -11.66
C LEU A 238 5.43 5.63 -12.44
N CYS A 239 4.80 4.66 -13.09
CA CYS A 239 5.51 3.59 -13.73
C CYS A 239 4.84 3.09 -15.02
N GLY A 240 5.51 2.18 -15.70
CA GLY A 240 5.02 1.53 -16.90
C GLY A 240 5.04 0.01 -16.76
N ARG A 241 5.06 -0.65 -17.92
CA ARG A 241 5.12 -2.11 -18.04
C ARG A 241 6.32 -2.73 -17.30
N ALA A 242 7.49 -2.08 -17.35
CA ALA A 242 8.72 -2.62 -16.78
C ALA A 242 8.63 -2.87 -15.27
N GLU A 243 7.99 -1.96 -14.52
CA GLU A 243 7.84 -2.11 -13.07
C GLU A 243 6.83 -3.20 -12.71
N ILE A 244 5.78 -3.40 -13.53
CA ILE A 244 4.83 -4.50 -13.36
C ILE A 244 5.53 -5.85 -13.58
N GLU A 245 6.39 -5.95 -14.60
CA GLU A 245 7.21 -7.12 -14.89
C GLU A 245 8.20 -7.41 -13.76
N ALA A 246 8.88 -6.38 -13.23
CA ALA A 246 9.77 -6.52 -12.09
C ALA A 246 9.05 -7.06 -10.83
N LEU A 247 7.82 -6.61 -10.57
CA LEU A 247 7.01 -7.12 -9.47
C LEU A 247 6.56 -8.58 -9.71
N ARG A 248 6.23 -8.96 -10.95
CA ARG A 248 5.96 -10.37 -11.32
C ARG A 248 7.16 -11.26 -11.07
N GLU A 249 8.36 -10.80 -11.44
CA GLU A 249 9.62 -11.52 -11.21
C GLU A 249 9.90 -11.71 -9.72
N TYR A 250 9.69 -10.66 -8.92
CA TYR A 250 9.82 -10.75 -7.46
C TYR A 250 8.92 -11.84 -6.87
N TRP A 251 7.65 -11.89 -7.28
CA TRP A 251 6.73 -12.93 -6.81
C TRP A 251 7.08 -14.33 -7.32
N ALA A 252 7.54 -14.43 -8.57
CA ALA A 252 8.00 -15.68 -9.17
C ALA A 252 9.26 -16.23 -8.50
N TRP A 253 10.06 -15.37 -7.87
CA TRP A 253 11.15 -15.78 -6.99
C TRP A 253 10.66 -16.15 -5.59
N LEU A 254 9.88 -15.27 -4.95
CA LEU A 254 9.59 -15.40 -3.52
C LEU A 254 8.69 -16.59 -3.19
N GLU A 255 7.61 -16.81 -3.94
CA GLU A 255 6.64 -17.88 -3.68
C GLU A 255 7.31 -19.27 -3.65
N PRO A 256 8.03 -19.72 -4.70
CA PRO A 256 8.69 -21.02 -4.65
C PRO A 256 9.77 -21.09 -3.58
N ALA A 257 10.53 -20.01 -3.36
CA ALA A 257 11.59 -20.01 -2.35
C ALA A 257 11.04 -20.15 -0.91
N VAL A 258 9.88 -19.55 -0.63
CA VAL A 258 9.17 -19.74 0.65
C VAL A 258 8.56 -21.14 0.74
N ALA A 259 7.96 -21.64 -0.35
CA ALA A 259 7.34 -22.96 -0.38
C ALA A 259 8.35 -24.09 -0.12
N GLU A 260 9.54 -24.01 -0.72
CA GLU A 260 10.65 -24.95 -0.48
C GLU A 260 11.04 -25.00 1.01
N ARG A 261 11.23 -23.82 1.62
CA ARG A 261 11.63 -23.70 3.04
C ARG A 261 10.53 -24.16 3.98
N HIS A 262 9.27 -23.91 3.62
CA HIS A 262 8.11 -24.41 4.35
C HIS A 262 8.04 -25.95 4.30
N ALA A 263 8.23 -26.55 3.14
CA ALA A 263 8.28 -28.01 2.98
C ALA A 263 9.44 -28.64 3.77
N ALA A 264 10.55 -27.90 3.94
CA ALA A 264 11.66 -28.28 4.82
C ALA A 264 11.40 -28.02 6.31
N GLY A 265 10.19 -27.60 6.71
CA GLY A 265 9.80 -27.38 8.10
C GLY A 265 10.32 -26.07 8.71
N LYS A 266 10.84 -25.13 7.91
CA LYS A 266 11.34 -23.85 8.42
C LYS A 266 10.20 -22.90 8.75
N SER A 267 10.35 -22.19 9.87
CA SER A 267 9.43 -21.13 10.24
C SER A 267 9.48 -19.97 9.23
N ALA A 268 8.41 -19.17 9.15
CA ALA A 268 8.38 -17.94 8.34
C ALA A 268 9.50 -16.95 8.75
N TRP A 269 9.85 -16.92 10.03
CA TRP A 269 10.92 -16.06 10.55
C TRP A 269 12.30 -16.50 10.04
N ASP A 270 12.60 -17.79 10.11
CA ASP A 270 13.89 -18.32 9.63
C ASP A 270 13.97 -18.19 8.10
N THR A 271 12.88 -18.49 7.41
CA THR A 271 12.73 -18.29 5.97
C THR A 271 13.05 -16.86 5.56
N ALA A 272 12.42 -15.86 6.19
CA ALA A 272 12.65 -14.44 5.85
C ALA A 272 14.09 -14.01 6.12
N GLN A 273 14.69 -14.45 7.23
CA GLN A 273 16.09 -14.13 7.55
C GLN A 273 17.08 -14.73 6.56
N GLU A 274 16.85 -15.96 6.11
CA GLU A 274 17.68 -16.63 5.11
C GLU A 274 17.55 -15.96 3.75
N LEU A 275 16.31 -15.74 3.28
CA LEU A 275 16.04 -15.13 1.99
C LEU A 275 16.63 -13.72 1.90
N ALA A 276 16.46 -12.89 2.94
CA ALA A 276 17.01 -11.53 2.95
C ALA A 276 18.55 -11.46 2.88
N ARG A 277 19.25 -12.59 3.03
CA ARG A 277 20.71 -12.72 2.95
C ARG A 277 21.18 -13.64 1.82
N SER A 278 20.25 -14.16 1.03
CA SER A 278 20.57 -15.17 0.05
C SER A 278 21.25 -14.55 -1.19
N PRO A 279 22.05 -15.33 -1.94
CA PRO A 279 22.59 -14.87 -3.22
C PRO A 279 21.50 -14.42 -4.19
N GLU A 280 20.36 -15.11 -4.21
CA GLU A 280 19.21 -14.79 -5.08
C GLU A 280 18.65 -13.40 -4.74
N PHE A 281 18.49 -13.07 -3.46
CA PHE A 281 18.05 -11.73 -3.06
C PHE A 281 19.13 -10.68 -3.32
N THR A 282 20.37 -10.95 -2.93
CA THR A 282 21.46 -9.94 -2.97
C THR A 282 21.94 -9.60 -4.39
N SER A 283 21.69 -10.48 -5.36
CA SER A 283 21.98 -10.24 -6.79
C SER A 283 20.79 -9.74 -7.60
N ALA A 284 19.58 -9.75 -7.03
CA ALA A 284 18.37 -9.35 -7.74
C ALA A 284 18.15 -7.81 -7.74
N PRO A 285 17.42 -7.27 -8.72
CA PRO A 285 17.10 -5.84 -8.79
C PRO A 285 16.39 -5.31 -7.52
N TRP A 286 15.49 -6.11 -6.95
CA TRP A 286 14.74 -5.77 -5.74
C TRP A 286 15.56 -5.73 -4.46
N ARG A 287 16.86 -6.06 -4.50
CA ARG A 287 17.75 -5.79 -3.36
C ARG A 287 17.75 -4.32 -2.97
N SER A 288 17.59 -3.44 -3.94
CA SER A 288 17.58 -1.98 -3.77
C SER A 288 16.24 -1.42 -3.28
N TRP A 289 15.19 -2.25 -3.24
CA TRP A 289 13.87 -1.80 -2.84
C TRP A 289 13.82 -1.49 -1.34
N LEU A 290 13.00 -0.50 -0.99
CA LEU A 290 12.73 -0.12 0.39
C LEU A 290 12.09 -1.26 1.18
N ASN A 291 12.27 -1.22 2.50
CA ASN A 291 11.59 -2.09 3.46
C ASN A 291 11.76 -3.61 3.20
N PRO A 292 12.98 -4.12 2.95
CA PRO A 292 13.21 -5.55 2.69
C PRO A 292 12.77 -6.44 3.87
N GLU A 293 12.65 -5.89 5.07
CA GLU A 293 12.09 -6.59 6.22
C GLU A 293 10.63 -7.04 6.06
N ARG A 294 9.88 -6.48 5.09
CA ARG A 294 8.54 -6.93 4.71
C ARG A 294 8.52 -8.39 4.23
N LEU A 295 9.67 -8.97 3.88
CA LEU A 295 9.83 -10.41 3.68
C LEU A 295 9.30 -11.25 4.86
N VAL A 296 9.35 -10.75 6.10
CA VAL A 296 8.75 -11.44 7.27
C VAL A 296 7.24 -11.57 7.10
N ILE A 297 6.56 -10.51 6.64
CA ILE A 297 5.12 -10.51 6.41
C ILE A 297 4.80 -11.45 5.26
N ASN A 298 5.51 -11.30 4.15
CA ASN A 298 5.26 -12.09 2.94
C ASN A 298 5.48 -13.58 3.18
N ALA A 299 6.58 -13.97 3.82
CA ALA A 299 6.83 -15.37 4.18
C ALA A 299 5.75 -15.91 5.14
N THR A 300 5.31 -15.11 6.11
CA THR A 300 4.25 -15.51 7.05
C THR A 300 2.94 -15.77 6.32
N THR A 301 2.53 -14.85 5.44
CA THR A 301 1.29 -14.98 4.67
C THR A 301 1.34 -16.13 3.67
N ILE A 302 2.45 -16.29 2.92
CA ILE A 302 2.60 -17.39 1.96
C ILE A 302 2.55 -18.74 2.66
N GLN A 303 3.29 -18.93 3.76
CA GLN A 303 3.25 -20.18 4.53
C GLN A 303 1.85 -20.48 5.06
N ARG A 304 1.16 -19.46 5.58
CA ARG A 304 -0.24 -19.57 6.01
C ARG A 304 -1.15 -20.02 4.87
N ASN A 305 -1.02 -19.40 3.68
CA ASN A 305 -1.81 -19.79 2.51
C ASN A 305 -1.52 -21.23 2.08
N LEU A 306 -0.26 -21.67 2.09
CA LEU A 306 0.13 -23.06 1.79
C LEU A 306 -0.46 -24.06 2.79
N ALA A 307 -0.55 -23.68 4.07
CA ALA A 307 -1.16 -24.50 5.12
C ALA A 307 -2.70 -24.49 5.10
N GLY A 308 -3.34 -23.65 4.27
CA GLY A 308 -4.79 -23.47 4.26
C GLY A 308 -5.33 -22.81 5.54
N GLU A 309 -4.49 -22.07 6.25
CA GLU A 309 -4.84 -21.44 7.52
C GLU A 309 -5.48 -20.05 7.32
N PRO A 310 -6.47 -19.67 8.14
CA PRO A 310 -7.03 -18.31 8.10
C PRO A 310 -6.05 -17.28 8.68
N PRO A 311 -6.16 -15.99 8.30
CA PRO A 311 -5.42 -14.91 8.95
C PRO A 311 -5.66 -14.88 10.46
N SER A 312 -4.60 -14.61 11.24
CA SER A 312 -4.75 -14.39 12.68
C SER A 312 -5.38 -13.03 12.95
N THR A 313 -6.43 -12.98 13.76
CA THR A 313 -7.01 -11.75 14.29
C THR A 313 -6.46 -11.38 15.67
N SER A 314 -5.44 -12.11 16.15
CA SER A 314 -4.90 -11.91 17.50
C SER A 314 -3.98 -10.68 17.56
N PRO A 315 -4.25 -9.70 18.44
CA PRO A 315 -3.34 -8.56 18.65
C PRO A 315 -1.92 -9.00 19.04
N VAL A 316 -1.80 -10.11 19.77
CA VAL A 316 -0.49 -10.68 20.16
C VAL A 316 0.26 -11.22 18.95
N ALA A 317 -0.43 -11.82 17.97
CA ALA A 317 0.19 -12.27 16.73
C ALA A 317 0.71 -11.09 15.91
N THR A 318 -0.08 -10.02 15.80
CA THR A 318 0.33 -8.76 15.14
C THR A 318 1.57 -8.16 15.80
N ILE A 319 1.59 -8.04 17.14
CA ILE A 319 2.77 -7.55 17.87
C ILE A 319 4.00 -8.41 17.60
N ARG A 320 3.86 -9.75 17.62
CA ARG A 320 4.98 -10.68 17.33
C ARG A 320 5.48 -10.55 15.90
N LEU A 321 4.58 -10.37 14.93
CA LEU A 321 4.93 -10.15 13.54
C LEU A 321 5.76 -8.88 13.38
N PHE A 322 5.26 -7.74 13.87
CA PHE A 322 6.00 -6.49 13.76
C PHE A 322 7.28 -6.44 14.60
N ALA A 323 7.35 -7.17 15.72
CA ALA A 323 8.60 -7.35 16.46
C ALA A 323 9.68 -8.07 15.64
N ARG A 324 9.28 -9.05 14.80
CA ARG A 324 10.17 -9.74 13.86
C ARG A 324 10.57 -8.83 12.69
N VAL A 325 9.62 -8.11 12.10
CA VAL A 325 9.88 -7.10 11.06
C VAL A 325 10.93 -6.09 11.55
N ALA A 326 10.72 -5.49 12.73
CA ALA A 326 11.66 -4.56 13.35
C ALA A 326 13.03 -5.20 13.64
N ALA A 327 13.07 -6.48 14.01
CA ALA A 327 14.31 -7.20 14.25
C ALA A 327 15.09 -7.46 12.95
N LEU A 328 14.40 -7.81 11.85
CA LEU A 328 15.02 -8.03 10.55
C LEU A 328 15.56 -6.72 9.97
N SER A 329 14.77 -5.64 10.00
CA SER A 329 15.17 -4.31 9.54
C SER A 329 16.52 -3.88 10.10
N ARG A 330 16.71 -3.98 11.43
CA ARG A 330 18.00 -3.64 12.09
C ARG A 330 19.17 -4.55 11.75
N SER A 331 18.87 -5.76 11.27
CA SER A 331 19.89 -6.77 10.97
C SER A 331 20.35 -6.76 9.52
N LEU A 332 19.68 -5.98 8.67
CA LEU A 332 20.03 -5.79 7.27
C LEU A 332 20.82 -4.48 7.12
N PRO A 333 21.78 -4.43 6.18
CA PRO A 333 22.45 -3.18 5.86
C PRO A 333 21.47 -2.22 5.19
N ASP A 334 21.57 -0.94 5.55
CA ASP A 334 20.77 0.14 5.00
C ASP A 334 20.82 0.09 3.46
N PRO A 335 19.68 0.03 2.74
CA PRO A 335 19.67 -0.04 1.28
C PRO A 335 20.40 1.14 0.59
N GLY A 336 20.67 2.24 1.31
CA GLY A 336 21.45 3.40 0.82
C GLY A 336 22.94 3.45 1.20
N GLY A 337 23.50 2.40 1.80
CA GLY A 337 24.86 2.39 2.36
C GLY A 337 26.00 2.33 1.34
N GLY A 338 26.31 3.46 0.69
CA GLY A 338 27.71 3.79 0.39
C GLY A 338 28.50 3.84 1.71
N ALA A 339 29.75 3.37 1.68
CA ALA A 339 30.61 3.24 2.86
C ALA A 339 30.57 4.50 3.77
N PRO A 340 30.62 4.34 5.11
CA PRO A 340 30.67 5.48 6.01
C PRO A 340 31.87 6.34 5.64
N ALA A 341 31.66 7.64 5.46
CA ALA A 341 32.74 8.61 5.32
C ALA A 341 33.69 8.43 6.51
N ALA A 342 34.90 7.95 6.22
CA ALA A 342 35.96 7.85 7.20
C ALA A 342 36.14 9.23 7.84
N GLY A 343 35.99 9.29 9.16
CA GLY A 343 36.23 10.50 9.93
C GLY A 343 37.64 11.02 9.62
N ALA A 344 37.72 12.24 9.13
CA ALA A 344 38.97 12.99 9.17
C ALA A 344 39.26 13.33 10.63
N GLY A 345 40.29 12.68 11.18
CA GLY A 345 41.02 13.15 12.35
C GLY A 345 42.01 14.24 11.99
#